data_AF-A0A7W0RPI9-F1
#
_entry.id   AF-A0A7W0RPI9-F1
#
_cell.length_a   1.000
_cell.length_b   1.000
_cell.length_c   1.000
_cell.angle_alpha   90.00
_cell.angle_beta   90.00
_cell.angle_gamma   90.00
#
_symmetry.space_group_name_H-M   'P 1'
#
loop_
_entity.id
_entity.type
_entity.pdbx_description
1 polymer ?
#
loop_
_entity_poly.entity_id
_entity_poly.type
_entity_poly.pdbx_seq_one_letter_code
_entity_poly.pdbx_strand_id
1 'polypeptide(L)'
;GQRFLMARRLVESGVRFVTLTYGGWDLHGGIVAGTKNQLPQFDQAYAALLTDLQTRGLLDTTLIMISSEFGRTPKINATAGRDHWPKVFSVVMAGGGLKRGVVYGTSNSTASEPENDPLTVEDWATTMYHCMGIKADKELMAPGDRPIEIVDGGKIIDAIVA
;
A
#
# COMPACT_ATOMS: atom_id res chain seq x y z
N GLY A 1 -0.10 2.68 -17.51
CA GLY A 1 1.02 2.34 -18.42
C GLY A 1 2.29 3.14 -18.15
N GLN A 2 2.44 4.32 -18.75
CA GLN A 2 3.72 5.06 -18.80
C GLN A 2 4.39 5.31 -17.44
N ARG A 3 3.62 5.67 -16.40
CA ARG A 3 4.15 5.90 -15.04
C ARG A 3 4.79 4.64 -14.43
N PHE A 4 4.18 3.47 -14.60
CA PHE A 4 4.71 2.20 -14.13
C PHE A 4 5.97 1.78 -14.89
N LEU A 5 5.99 1.99 -16.21
CA LEU A 5 7.19 1.74 -17.03
C LEU A 5 8.36 2.63 -16.61
N MET A 6 8.09 3.91 -16.32
CA MET A 6 9.09 4.84 -15.81
C MET A 6 9.59 4.42 -14.42
N ALA A 7 8.69 4.04 -13.52
CA ALA A 7 9.05 3.53 -12.20
C ALA A 7 10.00 2.33 -12.29
N ARG A 8 9.69 1.36 -13.18
CA ARG A 8 10.58 0.22 -13.43
C ARG A 8 11.97 0.66 -13.91
N ARG A 9 12.05 1.60 -14.85
CA ARG A 9 13.34 2.12 -15.36
C ARG A 9 14.14 2.87 -14.28
N LEU A 10 13.46 3.58 -13.39
CA LEU A 10 14.11 4.27 -12.27
C LEU A 10 14.71 3.26 -11.28
N VAL A 11 13.93 2.22 -10.91
CA VAL A 11 14.42 1.12 -10.06
C VAL A 11 15.63 0.44 -10.70
N GLU A 12 15.53 0.10 -11.98
CA GLU A 12 16.62 -0.50 -12.75
C GLU A 12 17.88 0.38 -12.84
N SER A 13 17.71 1.71 -12.78
CA SER A 13 18.82 2.67 -12.75
C SER A 13 19.38 2.92 -11.34
N GLY A 14 18.89 2.21 -10.32
CA GLY A 14 19.37 2.33 -8.93
C GLY A 14 18.67 3.39 -8.08
N VAL A 15 17.55 3.95 -8.53
CA VAL A 15 16.75 4.89 -7.71
C VAL A 15 16.14 4.14 -6.53
N ARG A 16 16.41 4.63 -5.31
CA ARG A 16 16.06 3.95 -4.04
C ARG A 16 14.61 4.13 -3.61
N PHE A 17 13.92 5.16 -4.10
CA PHE A 17 12.55 5.46 -3.72
C PHE A 17 11.81 6.11 -4.88
N VAL A 18 10.67 5.53 -5.26
CA VAL A 18 9.84 6.02 -6.37
C VAL A 18 8.40 6.12 -5.90
N THR A 19 7.83 7.32 -5.97
CA THR A 19 6.41 7.56 -5.71
C THR A 19 5.67 7.79 -7.00
N LEU A 20 4.49 7.18 -7.13
CA LEU A 20 3.59 7.44 -8.26
C LEU A 20 2.16 7.55 -7.76
N THR A 21 1.40 8.47 -8.36
CA THR A 21 -0.03 8.59 -8.12
C THR A 21 -0.79 8.06 -9.33
N TYR A 22 -1.73 7.16 -9.08
CA TYR A 22 -2.74 6.75 -10.04
C TYR A 22 -4.09 7.14 -9.43
N GLY A 23 -4.53 8.37 -9.72
CA GLY A 23 -5.75 8.96 -9.13
C GLY A 23 -7.03 8.49 -9.83
N GLY A 24 -8.16 9.09 -9.44
CA GLY A 24 -9.48 8.80 -10.01
C GLY A 24 -10.32 7.82 -9.18
N TRP A 25 -9.80 7.32 -8.06
CA TRP A 25 -10.52 6.44 -7.14
C TRP A 25 -11.46 7.18 -6.17
N ASP A 26 -11.48 8.53 -6.21
CA ASP A 26 -12.32 9.34 -5.32
C ASP A 26 -13.82 9.36 -5.75
N LEU A 27 -14.42 8.19 -6.01
CA LEU A 27 -15.73 8.07 -6.65
C LEU A 27 -16.92 8.23 -5.67
N HIS A 28 -17.35 9.48 -5.47
CA HIS A 28 -18.58 9.82 -4.72
C HIS A 28 -19.88 9.63 -5.53
N GLY A 29 -19.77 9.28 -6.81
CA GLY A 29 -20.91 8.90 -7.65
C GLY A 29 -20.52 7.95 -8.78
N GLY A 30 -21.48 7.17 -9.27
CA GLY A 30 -21.29 6.27 -10.42
C GLY A 30 -20.13 5.27 -10.27
N ILE A 31 -19.90 4.73 -9.07
CA ILE A 31 -18.70 3.96 -8.74
C ILE A 31 -18.48 2.74 -9.63
N VAL A 32 -19.56 2.08 -10.06
CA VAL A 32 -19.49 0.90 -10.94
C VAL A 32 -18.87 1.26 -12.29
N ALA A 33 -19.34 2.34 -12.92
CA ALA A 33 -18.80 2.80 -14.20
C ALA A 33 -17.37 3.32 -14.03
N GLY A 34 -17.12 4.14 -13.00
CA GLY A 34 -15.80 4.68 -12.72
C GLY A 34 -14.75 3.59 -12.46
N THR A 35 -15.11 2.53 -11.74
CA THR A 35 -14.21 1.39 -11.45
C THR A 35 -13.98 0.55 -12.70
N LYS A 36 -15.02 0.23 -13.47
CA LYS A 36 -14.89 -0.52 -14.75
C LYS A 36 -13.99 0.19 -15.75
N ASN A 37 -13.97 1.52 -15.72
CA ASN A 37 -13.14 2.32 -16.62
C ASN A 37 -11.69 2.48 -16.19
N GLN A 38 -11.35 2.22 -14.92
CA GLN A 38 -10.01 2.48 -14.36
C GLN A 38 -9.25 1.23 -13.95
N LEU A 39 -9.97 0.25 -13.37
CA LEU A 39 -9.37 -0.94 -12.80
C LEU A 39 -8.64 -1.79 -13.83
N PRO A 40 -9.17 -2.05 -15.05
CA PRO A 40 -8.48 -2.88 -16.02
C PRO A 40 -7.10 -2.32 -16.45
N GLN A 41 -6.99 -1.01 -16.66
CA GLN A 41 -5.73 -0.39 -17.08
C GLN A 41 -4.72 -0.32 -15.93
N PHE A 42 -5.21 -0.15 -14.69
CA PHE A 42 -4.38 -0.24 -13.50
C PHE A 42 -3.85 -1.65 -13.33
N ASP A 43 -4.73 -2.66 -13.34
CA ASP A 43 -4.41 -4.07 -13.16
C ASP A 43 -3.37 -4.54 -14.17
N GLN A 44 -3.59 -4.25 -15.46
CA GLN A 44 -2.62 -4.57 -16.51
C GLN A 44 -1.25 -3.91 -16.30
N ALA A 45 -1.23 -2.63 -15.90
CA ALA A 45 0.02 -1.90 -15.69
C ALA A 45 0.77 -2.38 -14.44
N TYR A 46 0.04 -2.71 -13.38
CA TYR A 46 0.59 -3.24 -12.14
C TYR A 46 1.15 -4.66 -12.33
N ALA A 47 0.39 -5.55 -12.96
CA ALA A 47 0.85 -6.90 -13.30
C ALA A 47 2.10 -6.87 -14.18
N ALA A 48 2.16 -5.96 -15.15
CA ALA A 48 3.35 -5.77 -15.99
C ALA A 48 4.56 -5.27 -15.18
N LEU A 49 4.39 -4.34 -14.22
CA LEU A 49 5.48 -3.90 -13.34
C LEU A 49 6.05 -5.07 -12.53
N LEU A 50 5.20 -5.87 -11.89
CA LEU A 50 5.64 -7.04 -11.11
C LEU A 50 6.40 -8.04 -11.98
N THR A 51 5.86 -8.34 -13.17
CA THR A 51 6.46 -9.28 -14.13
C THR A 51 7.81 -8.78 -14.64
N ASP A 52 7.91 -7.50 -14.99
CA ASP A 52 9.15 -6.88 -15.45
C ASP A 52 10.24 -6.95 -14.37
N LEU A 53 9.90 -6.61 -13.11
CA LEU A 53 10.85 -6.64 -12.01
C LEU A 53 11.25 -8.08 -11.66
N GLN A 54 10.33 -9.03 -11.71
CA GLN A 54 10.65 -10.45 -11.51
C GLN A 54 11.61 -10.96 -12.59
N THR A 55 11.30 -10.70 -13.86
CA THR A 55 12.12 -11.17 -15.00
C THR A 55 13.53 -10.59 -14.98
N ARG A 56 13.70 -9.39 -14.40
CA ARG A 56 14.99 -8.72 -14.25
C ARG A 56 15.73 -9.09 -12.96
N GLY A 57 15.17 -9.95 -12.11
CA GLY A 57 15.74 -10.29 -10.80
C GLY A 57 15.74 -9.14 -9.80
N LEU A 58 14.88 -8.13 -10.00
CA LEU A 58 14.79 -6.93 -9.16
C LEU A 58 13.64 -7.00 -8.14
N LEU A 59 12.69 -7.92 -8.31
CA LEU A 59 11.51 -7.99 -7.43
C LEU A 59 11.90 -8.33 -5.98
N ASP A 60 12.85 -9.24 -5.77
CA ASP A 60 13.23 -9.66 -4.41
C ASP A 60 13.96 -8.54 -3.65
N THR A 61 14.54 -7.55 -4.34
CA THR A 61 15.22 -6.39 -3.76
C THR A 61 14.40 -5.09 -3.81
N THR A 62 13.19 -5.13 -4.36
CA THR A 62 12.32 -3.96 -4.51
C THR A 62 10.99 -4.18 -3.78
N LEU A 63 10.75 -3.42 -2.71
CA LEU A 63 9.45 -3.36 -2.04
C LEU A 63 8.48 -2.48 -2.86
N ILE A 64 7.37 -3.09 -3.30
CA ILE A 64 6.31 -2.42 -4.06
C ILE A 64 5.08 -2.35 -3.18
N MET A 65 4.45 -1.18 -3.14
CA MET A 65 3.29 -0.93 -2.29
C MET A 65 2.23 -0.11 -3.03
N ILE A 66 0.99 -0.57 -2.92
CA ILE A 66 -0.20 0.17 -3.31
C ILE A 66 -0.99 0.42 -2.04
N SER A 67 -1.22 1.69 -1.75
CA SER A 67 -2.01 2.13 -0.60
C SER A 67 -2.87 3.34 -0.99
N SER A 68 -3.78 3.70 -0.09
CA SER A 68 -4.62 4.88 -0.16
C SER A 68 -4.65 5.56 1.21
N GLU A 69 -5.24 6.75 1.29
CA GLU A 69 -5.34 7.52 2.53
C GLU A 69 -6.48 7.01 3.43
N PHE A 70 -7.54 6.46 2.81
CA PHE A 70 -8.69 5.90 3.51
C PHE A 70 -9.48 4.96 2.60
N GLY A 71 -10.34 4.15 3.22
CA GLY A 71 -11.32 3.32 2.55
C GLY A 71 -12.59 4.07 2.17
N ARG A 72 -13.62 3.28 1.91
CA ARG A 72 -14.92 3.77 1.44
C ARG A 72 -16.05 3.08 2.16
N THR A 73 -17.14 3.81 2.36
CA THR A 73 -18.31 3.27 3.05
C THR A 73 -18.71 1.93 2.43
N PRO A 74 -19.10 0.93 3.23
CA PRO A 74 -19.60 -0.34 2.68
C PRO A 74 -20.96 -0.16 2.00
N LYS A 75 -21.70 0.90 2.36
CA LYS A 75 -22.98 1.25 1.75
C LYS A 75 -22.82 2.23 0.59
N ILE A 76 -23.58 1.99 -0.48
CA ILE A 76 -23.73 2.89 -1.63
C ILE A 76 -24.56 4.12 -1.23
N ASN A 77 -24.10 5.31 -1.60
CA ASN A 77 -24.79 6.57 -1.34
C ASN A 77 -25.85 6.90 -2.42
N ALA A 78 -26.57 8.01 -2.27
CA ALA A 78 -27.68 8.39 -3.16
C ALA A 78 -27.25 8.66 -4.62
N THR A 79 -25.97 8.91 -4.86
CA THR A 79 -25.39 9.19 -6.18
C THR A 79 -24.73 7.96 -6.82
N ALA A 80 -25.03 6.76 -6.30
CA ALA A 80 -24.41 5.51 -6.72
C ALA A 80 -22.88 5.50 -6.54
N GLY A 81 -22.38 6.23 -5.54
CA GLY A 81 -20.98 6.24 -5.11
C GLY A 81 -20.80 5.70 -3.70
N ARG A 82 -19.66 6.00 -3.07
CA ARG A 82 -19.36 5.68 -1.66
C ARG A 82 -18.63 6.85 -1.01
N ASP A 83 -18.89 7.10 0.27
CA ASP A 83 -18.31 8.22 1.01
C ASP A 83 -16.96 7.81 1.64
N HIS A 84 -16.24 8.76 2.26
CA HIS A 84 -14.95 8.49 2.91
C HIS A 84 -15.11 7.58 4.13
N TRP A 85 -14.20 6.62 4.30
CA TRP A 85 -14.26 5.67 5.40
C TRP A 85 -12.86 5.25 5.87
N PRO A 86 -12.28 5.96 6.86
CA PRO A 86 -10.90 5.72 7.29
C PRO A 86 -10.72 4.46 8.14
N LYS A 87 -11.82 3.86 8.62
CA LYS A 87 -11.80 2.75 9.59
C LYS A 87 -11.22 1.46 9.04
N VAL A 88 -11.43 1.16 7.75
CA VAL A 88 -10.99 -0.10 7.14
C VAL A 88 -10.75 0.07 5.65
N PHE A 89 -9.60 -0.40 5.19
CA PHE A 89 -9.21 -0.49 3.78
C PHE A 89 -8.07 -1.50 3.62
N SER A 90 -7.72 -1.82 2.38
CA SER A 90 -6.67 -2.78 2.07
C SER A 90 -5.50 -2.11 1.38
N VAL A 91 -4.30 -2.61 1.67
CA VAL A 91 -3.08 -2.32 0.93
C VAL A 91 -2.65 -3.56 0.16
N VAL A 92 -1.89 -3.37 -0.91
CA VAL A 92 -1.24 -4.47 -1.64
C VAL A 92 0.26 -4.25 -1.58
N MET A 93 1.01 -5.30 -1.23
CA MET A 93 2.46 -5.25 -1.17
C MET A 93 3.09 -6.44 -1.89
N ALA A 94 4.28 -6.25 -2.47
CA ALA A 94 5.03 -7.29 -3.16
C ALA A 94 6.53 -7.03 -3.14
N GLY A 95 7.33 -8.10 -3.23
CA GLY A 95 8.79 -8.01 -3.32
C GLY A 95 9.46 -7.60 -2.02
N GLY A 96 10.75 -7.27 -2.09
CA GLY A 96 11.51 -6.66 -0.99
C GLY A 96 11.53 -7.47 0.32
N GLY A 97 11.56 -8.81 0.24
CA GLY A 97 11.59 -9.68 1.42
C GLY A 97 10.22 -10.01 2.04
N LEU A 98 9.11 -9.71 1.36
CA LEU A 98 7.78 -10.14 1.80
C LEU A 98 7.46 -11.57 1.37
N LYS A 99 6.66 -12.28 2.20
CA LYS A 99 6.07 -13.57 1.86
C LYS A 99 5.12 -13.43 0.67
N ARG A 100 5.18 -14.42 -0.23
CA ARG A 100 4.29 -14.49 -1.41
C ARG A 100 2.97 -15.17 -1.06
N GLY A 101 1.88 -14.69 -1.65
CA GLY A 101 0.57 -15.35 -1.55
C GLY A 101 -0.13 -15.22 -0.19
N VAL A 102 0.26 -14.22 0.61
CA VAL A 102 -0.34 -13.99 1.93
C VAL A 102 -1.49 -12.99 1.82
N VAL A 103 -2.59 -13.29 2.51
CA VAL A 103 -3.65 -12.34 2.86
C VAL A 103 -3.63 -12.23 4.39
N TYR A 104 -3.49 -11.02 4.91
CA TYR A 104 -3.37 -10.76 6.34
C TYR A 104 -4.48 -9.81 6.80
N GLY A 105 -5.10 -10.16 7.92
CA GLY A 105 -6.23 -9.42 8.49
C GLY A 105 -7.55 -9.64 7.75
N THR A 106 -8.66 -9.39 8.47
CA THR A 106 -10.01 -9.40 7.90
C THR A 106 -10.81 -8.18 8.35
N SER A 107 -11.82 -7.83 7.56
CA SER A 107 -12.90 -6.95 8.03
C SER A 107 -14.04 -7.77 8.59
N ASN A 108 -14.90 -7.15 9.40
CA ASN A 108 -16.18 -7.74 9.80
C ASN A 108 -17.07 -8.06 8.58
N SER A 109 -18.17 -8.79 8.80
CA SER A 109 -19.12 -9.22 7.76
C SER A 109 -19.76 -8.08 6.95
N THR A 110 -19.71 -6.85 7.46
CA THR A 110 -20.23 -5.66 6.78
C THR A 110 -19.15 -4.82 6.10
N ALA A 111 -17.88 -5.24 6.16
CA ALA A 111 -16.71 -4.49 5.71
C ALA A 111 -16.64 -3.05 6.28
N SER A 112 -17.10 -2.87 7.52
CA SER A 112 -17.18 -1.55 8.17
C SER A 112 -16.05 -1.29 9.17
N GLU A 113 -15.47 -2.35 9.73
CA GLU A 113 -14.37 -2.29 10.71
C GLU A 113 -13.41 -3.47 10.46
N PRO A 114 -12.13 -3.36 10.87
CA PRO A 114 -11.26 -4.51 11.02
C PRO A 114 -11.82 -5.50 12.05
N GLU A 115 -11.51 -6.79 11.90
CA GLU A 115 -11.99 -7.86 12.79
C GLU A 115 -10.83 -8.73 13.29
N ASN A 116 -10.35 -9.67 12.48
CA ASN A 116 -9.24 -10.56 12.86
C ASN A 116 -7.92 -9.97 12.35
N ASP A 117 -6.88 -10.04 13.18
CA ASP A 117 -5.51 -9.62 12.87
C ASP A 117 -5.42 -8.25 12.16
N PRO A 118 -6.00 -7.18 12.74
CA PRO A 118 -5.98 -5.86 12.12
C PRO A 118 -4.53 -5.38 11.95
N LEU A 119 -4.20 -4.93 10.74
CA LEU A 119 -2.93 -4.28 10.47
C LEU A 119 -3.07 -2.78 10.77
N THR A 120 -2.44 -2.31 11.85
CA THR A 120 -2.39 -0.88 12.16
C THR A 120 -1.43 -0.14 11.22
N VAL A 121 -1.56 1.18 11.15
CA VAL A 121 -0.66 2.00 10.31
C VAL A 121 0.77 1.94 10.83
N GLU A 122 0.91 1.88 12.16
CA GLU A 122 2.16 1.77 12.89
C GLU A 122 2.85 0.42 12.61
N ASP A 123 2.11 -0.69 12.69
CA ASP A 123 2.63 -2.03 12.38
C ASP A 123 2.99 -2.16 10.89
N TRP A 124 2.16 -1.60 10.01
CA TRP A 124 2.42 -1.56 8.57
C TRP A 124 3.71 -0.82 8.25
N ALA A 125 3.86 0.42 8.76
CA ALA A 125 5.04 1.24 8.55
C ALA A 125 6.30 0.60 9.16
N THR A 126 6.20 0.04 10.36
CA THR A 126 7.30 -0.67 11.02
C THR A 126 7.77 -1.87 10.21
N THR A 127 6.83 -2.66 9.69
CA THR A 127 7.14 -3.83 8.85
C THR A 127 7.80 -3.41 7.54
N MET A 128 7.32 -2.35 6.90
CA MET A 128 7.94 -1.82 5.68
C MET A 128 9.36 -1.32 5.92
N TYR A 129 9.57 -0.57 7.01
CA TYR A 129 10.90 -0.07 7.36
C TYR A 129 11.86 -1.19 7.69
N HIS A 130 11.39 -2.26 8.34
CA HIS A 130 12.16 -3.48 8.53
C HIS A 130 12.64 -4.07 7.19
N CYS A 131 11.75 -4.23 6.20
CA CYS A 131 12.11 -4.69 4.85
C CYS A 131 13.13 -3.76 4.15
N MET A 132 13.12 -2.46 4.46
CA MET A 132 14.05 -1.47 3.93
C MET A 132 15.37 -1.38 4.70
N GLY A 133 15.54 -2.13 5.80
CA GLY A 133 16.71 -2.03 6.69
C GLY A 133 16.75 -0.73 7.51
N ILE A 134 15.59 -0.10 7.74
CA ILE A 134 15.43 1.12 8.54
C ILE A 134 14.94 0.73 9.94
N LYS A 135 15.62 1.24 10.97
CA LYS A 135 15.19 1.11 12.37
C LYS A 135 14.00 2.05 12.62
N ALA A 136 12.79 1.50 12.71
CA ALA A 136 11.53 2.26 12.78
C ALA A 136 11.33 3.04 14.09
N ASP A 137 11.83 2.52 15.21
CA ASP A 137 11.83 3.16 16.54
C ASP A 137 13.03 4.13 16.72
N LYS A 138 13.74 4.49 15.63
CA LYS A 138 14.81 5.48 15.73
C LYS A 138 14.21 6.85 16.03
N GLU A 139 14.70 7.49 17.08
CA GLU A 139 14.36 8.89 17.37
C GLU A 139 15.09 9.84 16.42
N LEU A 140 14.34 10.78 15.86
CA LEU A 140 14.83 11.92 15.11
C LEU A 140 14.58 13.19 15.92
N MET A 141 15.56 14.09 15.94
CA MET A 141 15.41 15.38 16.61
C MET A 141 14.55 16.31 15.74
N ALA A 142 13.35 16.61 16.23
CA ALA A 142 12.48 17.61 15.64
C ALA A 142 12.84 19.01 16.15
N PRO A 143 12.37 20.09 15.50
CA PRO A 143 12.56 21.46 15.98
C PRO A 143 12.15 21.61 17.45
N GLY A 144 13.01 22.27 18.26
CA GLY A 144 12.77 22.50 19.68
C GLY A 144 13.24 21.37 20.61
N ASP A 145 14.29 20.64 20.22
CA ASP A 145 14.92 19.56 21.02
C ASP A 145 13.96 18.45 21.45
N ARG A 146 12.93 18.19 20.64
CA ARG A 146 11.95 17.13 20.88
C ARG A 146 12.35 15.88 20.08
N PRO A 147 12.78 14.79 20.74
CA PRO A 147 12.92 13.51 20.06
C PRO A 147 11.54 13.00 19.63
N ILE A 148 11.45 12.52 18.40
CA ILE A 148 10.25 11.88 17.84
C ILE A 148 10.70 10.59 17.13
N GLU A 149 10.11 9.46 17.50
CA GLU A 149 10.32 8.18 16.80
C GLU A 149 9.84 8.28 15.34
N ILE A 150 10.50 7.59 14.41
CA ILE A 150 10.02 7.52 13.03
C ILE A 150 8.63 6.87 12.99
N VAL A 151 8.42 5.81 13.78
CA VAL A 151 7.12 5.18 14.03
C VAL A 151 7.00 4.92 15.53
N ASP A 152 5.96 5.47 16.15
CA ASP A 152 5.65 5.26 17.57
C ASP A 152 4.83 3.97 17.76
N GLY A 153 5.36 3.02 18.53
CA GLY A 153 4.61 1.86 19.04
C GLY A 153 4.29 0.72 18.07
N GLY A 154 4.77 0.78 16.82
CA GLY A 154 4.54 -0.25 15.81
C GLY A 154 5.40 -1.52 16.00
N LYS A 155 4.92 -2.65 15.47
CA LYS A 155 5.59 -3.96 15.51
C LYS A 155 5.76 -4.54 14.12
N ILE A 156 6.78 -5.37 13.96
CA ILE A 156 6.99 -6.14 12.74
C ILE A 156 5.93 -7.25 12.69
N ILE A 157 5.24 -7.37 11.56
CA ILE A 157 4.28 -8.45 11.32
C ILE A 157 5.00 -9.62 10.67
N ASP A 158 5.47 -10.56 11.49
CA ASP A 158 6.20 -11.75 11.02
C ASP A 158 5.37 -12.61 10.06
N ALA A 159 4.03 -12.54 10.13
CA ALA A 159 3.13 -13.25 9.24
C ALA A 159 3.30 -12.84 7.76
N ILE A 160 3.78 -11.62 7.48
CA ILE A 160 3.95 -11.10 6.11
C ILE A 160 5.41 -10.97 5.66
N VAL A 161 6.39 -11.04 6.57
CA VAL A 161 7.83 -11.01 6.26
C VAL A 161 8.36 -12.44 6.02
N ALA A 162 9.26 -12.60 5.04
CA ALA A 162 9.85 -13.89 4.62
C ALA A 162 11.01 -14.36 5.51
#